data_AF-A0AAD6U3D2-F1
#
_entry.id   AF-A0AAD6U3D2-F1
#
_cell.length_a   1.000
_cell.length_b   1.000
_cell.length_c   1.000
_cell.angle_alpha   90.00
_cell.angle_beta   90.00
_cell.angle_gamma   90.00
#
_symmetry.space_group_name_H-M   'P 1'
#
loop_
_entity.id
_entity.type
_entity.pdbx_description
1 polymer ?
#
loop_
_entity_poly.entity_id
_entity_poly.type
_entity_poly.pdbx_seq_one_letter_code
_entity_poly.pdbx_strand_id
1 'polypeptide(L)'
;TKWVSADEKLATFLYFARTGASSRMLQERFQRSADTINKRVIHIIWKFYTILHMLVGSFYQKHVHLPPDETPIEIKQNSKLYPYFRNARGAIDGSHFHAW
;
A
#
# COMPACT_ATOMS: atom_id res chain seq x y z
N THR A 1 -28.74 10.76 -15.43
CA THR A 1 -27.43 10.09 -15.25
C THR A 1 -27.66 8.59 -15.12
N LYS A 2 -27.17 7.76 -16.06
CA LYS A 2 -27.32 6.30 -15.94
C LYS A 2 -26.62 5.80 -14.66
N TRP A 3 -27.31 4.93 -13.91
CA TRP A 3 -26.73 4.24 -12.76
C TRP A 3 -25.45 3.49 -13.17
N VAL A 4 -24.44 3.53 -12.33
CA VAL A 4 -23.19 2.77 -12.48
C VAL A 4 -23.23 1.72 -11.37
N SER A 5 -23.09 0.45 -11.74
CA SER A 5 -23.08 -0.65 -10.77
C SER A 5 -21.90 -0.54 -9.81
N ALA A 6 -21.97 -1.23 -8.67
CA ALA A 6 -20.84 -1.31 -7.76
C ALA A 6 -19.61 -1.93 -8.45
N ASP A 7 -19.84 -2.95 -9.28
CA ASP A 7 -18.79 -3.67 -10.02
C ASP A 7 -18.06 -2.76 -11.00
N GLU A 8 -18.79 -1.93 -11.75
CA GLU A 8 -18.17 -1.01 -12.71
C GLU A 8 -17.34 0.07 -12.00
N LYS A 9 -17.78 0.54 -10.83
CA LYS A 9 -17.00 1.44 -9.97
C LYS A 9 -15.70 0.79 -9.51
N LEU A 10 -15.77 -0.46 -9.05
CA LEU A 10 -14.60 -1.22 -8.59
C LEU A 10 -13.63 -1.48 -9.74
N ALA A 11 -14.13 -1.93 -10.89
CA ALA A 11 -13.33 -2.18 -12.09
C ALA A 11 -12.62 -0.91 -12.59
N THR A 12 -13.31 0.24 -12.57
CA THR A 12 -12.73 1.53 -12.96
C THR A 12 -11.57 1.90 -12.03
N PHE A 13 -11.74 1.74 -10.71
CA PHE A 13 -10.70 2.01 -9.73
C PHE A 13 -9.50 1.09 -9.88
N LEU A 14 -9.71 -0.23 -9.96
CA LEU A 14 -8.61 -1.20 -10.11
C LEU A 14 -7.84 -0.98 -11.40
N TYR A 15 -8.53 -0.65 -12.50
CA TYR A 15 -7.89 -0.33 -13.77
C TYR A 15 -7.05 0.95 -13.64
N PHE A 16 -7.61 2.02 -13.06
CA PHE A 16 -6.88 3.26 -12.80
C PHE A 16 -5.63 3.02 -11.94
N ALA A 17 -5.77 2.31 -10.82
CA ALA A 17 -4.66 2.04 -9.89
C ALA A 17 -3.55 1.21 -10.54
N ARG A 18 -3.91 0.24 -11.37
CA ARG A 18 -2.95 -0.63 -12.07
C ARG A 18 -2.17 0.11 -13.17
N THR A 19 -2.84 0.96 -13.95
CA THR A 19 -2.27 1.50 -15.19
C THR A 19 -1.94 2.99 -15.13
N GLY A 20 -2.36 3.71 -14.09
CA GLY A 20 -2.26 5.17 -14.04
C GLY A 20 -3.02 5.86 -15.19
N ALA A 21 -4.12 5.27 -15.65
CA ALA A 21 -4.84 5.73 -16.85
C ALA A 21 -5.39 7.16 -16.67
N SER A 22 -5.31 7.96 -17.73
CA SER A 22 -5.91 9.30 -17.75
C SER A 22 -7.44 9.24 -17.75
N SER A 23 -8.08 10.34 -17.35
CA SER A 23 -9.55 10.49 -17.39
C SER A 23 -10.13 10.14 -18.77
N ARG A 24 -9.45 10.54 -19.87
CA ARG A 24 -9.89 10.23 -21.23
C ARG A 24 -9.85 8.73 -21.53
N MET A 25 -8.78 8.04 -21.14
CA MET A 25 -8.66 6.59 -21.33
C MET A 25 -9.72 5.82 -20.53
N LEU A 26 -10.07 6.31 -19.33
CA LEU A 26 -11.15 5.73 -18.52
C LEU A 26 -12.52 5.95 -19.17
N GLN A 27 -12.77 7.13 -19.72
CA GLN A 27 -14.00 7.43 -20.47
C GLN A 27 -14.15 6.49 -21.67
N GLU A 28 -13.08 6.31 -22.45
CA GLU A 28 -13.06 5.43 -23.62
C GLU A 28 -13.22 3.95 -23.22
N ARG A 29 -12.58 3.50 -22.13
CA ARG A 29 -12.67 2.09 -21.71
C ARG A 29 -14.04 1.72 -21.13
N PHE A 30 -14.62 2.59 -20.29
CA PHE A 30 -15.90 2.32 -19.63
C PHE A 30 -17.10 2.93 -20.36
N GLN A 31 -16.86 3.60 -21.49
CA GLN A 31 -17.89 4.24 -22.33
C GLN A 31 -18.75 5.20 -21.51
N ARG A 32 -18.09 6.03 -20.69
CA ARG A 32 -18.73 7.01 -19.80
C ARG A 32 -18.27 8.42 -20.12
N SER A 33 -19.13 9.39 -19.82
CA SER A 33 -18.79 10.81 -19.97
C SER A 33 -17.71 11.25 -18.99
N ALA A 34 -16.98 12.30 -19.35
CA ALA A 34 -15.99 12.96 -18.49
C ALA A 34 -16.55 13.33 -17.11
N ASP A 35 -17.78 13.84 -17.06
CA ASP A 35 -18.45 14.20 -15.81
C ASP A 35 -18.66 12.98 -14.90
N THR A 36 -19.05 11.85 -15.49
CA THR A 36 -19.25 10.60 -14.75
C THR A 36 -17.93 10.04 -14.23
N ILE A 37 -16.88 10.07 -15.05
CA ILE A 37 -15.55 9.61 -14.66
C ILE A 37 -14.95 10.51 -13.60
N ASN A 38 -14.90 11.82 -13.79
CA ASN A 38 -14.27 12.73 -12.82
C ASN A 38 -14.98 12.69 -11.47
N LYS A 39 -16.31 12.78 -11.43
CA LYS A 39 -17.05 12.74 -10.15
C LYS A 39 -16.90 11.39 -9.45
N ARG A 40 -16.92 10.27 -10.19
CA ARG A 40 -16.88 8.94 -9.55
C ARG A 40 -15.48 8.46 -9.23
N VAL A 41 -14.51 8.65 -10.12
CA VAL A 41 -13.12 8.21 -9.92
C VAL A 41 -12.49 8.97 -8.77
N ILE A 42 -12.62 10.30 -8.73
CA ILE A 42 -12.12 11.09 -7.59
C ILE A 42 -12.79 10.65 -6.28
N HIS A 43 -14.10 10.43 -6.29
CA HIS A 43 -14.84 9.99 -5.11
C HIS A 43 -14.44 8.59 -4.63
N ILE A 44 -14.22 7.65 -5.55
CA ILE A 44 -13.77 6.28 -5.22
C ILE A 44 -12.33 6.30 -4.72
N ILE A 45 -11.42 7.03 -5.39
CA ILE A 45 -10.03 7.19 -4.96
C ILE A 45 -9.99 7.80 -3.56
N TRP A 46 -10.75 8.86 -3.30
CA TRP A 46 -10.75 9.51 -2.00
C TRP A 46 -11.28 8.57 -0.91
N LYS A 47 -12.38 7.83 -1.18
CA LYS A 47 -12.89 6.81 -0.23
C LYS A 47 -11.88 5.70 0.04
N PHE A 48 -11.24 5.16 -0.99
CA PHE A 48 -10.21 4.14 -0.83
C PHE A 48 -9.00 4.67 -0.07
N TYR A 49 -8.54 5.88 -0.38
CA TYR A 49 -7.47 6.54 0.35
C TYR A 49 -7.83 6.72 1.82
N THR A 50 -9.04 7.18 2.16
CA THR A 50 -9.48 7.32 3.55
C THR A 50 -9.51 5.97 4.27
N ILE A 51 -10.04 4.92 3.64
CA ILE A 51 -10.08 3.57 4.22
C ILE A 51 -8.66 3.04 4.43
N LEU A 52 -7.81 3.13 3.41
CA LEU A 52 -6.42 2.69 3.49
C LEU A 52 -5.65 3.48 4.54
N HIS A 53 -5.85 4.79 4.63
CA HIS A 53 -5.23 5.64 5.63
C HIS A 53 -5.72 5.31 7.05
N MET A 54 -7.00 4.99 7.23
CA MET A 54 -7.50 4.50 8.52
C MET A 54 -6.89 3.14 8.89
N LEU A 55 -6.83 2.22 7.92
CA LEU A 55 -6.32 0.86 8.11
C LEU A 55 -4.81 0.84 8.34
N VAL A 56 -4.05 1.66 7.62
CA VAL A 56 -2.58 1.65 7.66
C VAL A 56 -2.06 2.65 8.68
N GLY A 57 -2.70 3.83 8.83
CA GLY A 57 -2.18 4.92 9.65
C GLY A 57 -1.98 4.53 11.11
N SER A 58 -3.04 4.04 11.76
CA SER A 58 -2.95 3.60 13.16
C SER A 58 -2.30 2.22 13.30
N PHE A 59 -2.53 1.31 12.36
CA PHE A 59 -2.00 -0.05 12.40
C PHE A 59 -0.47 -0.08 12.26
N TYR A 60 0.09 0.62 11.28
CA TYR A 60 1.52 0.61 11.01
C TYR A 60 2.29 1.24 12.18
N GLN A 61 1.80 2.37 12.69
CA GLN A 61 2.40 3.01 13.88
C GLN A 61 2.29 2.15 15.15
N LYS A 62 1.22 1.37 15.29
CA LYS A 62 0.99 0.52 16.47
C LYS A 62 1.70 -0.84 16.41
N HIS A 63 1.89 -1.40 15.22
CA HIS A 63 2.31 -2.80 15.06
C HIS A 63 3.62 -2.98 14.31
N VAL A 64 4.07 -2.01 13.52
CA VAL A 64 5.33 -2.07 12.79
C VAL A 64 6.35 -1.21 13.51
N HIS A 65 7.29 -1.88 14.18
CA HIS A 65 8.40 -1.23 14.86
C HIS A 65 9.71 -1.62 14.18
N LEU A 66 10.64 -0.68 14.13
CA LEU A 66 12.01 -1.02 13.77
C LEU A 66 12.58 -1.96 14.84
N PRO A 67 13.33 -3.00 14.45
CA PRO A 67 14.03 -3.83 15.42
C PRO A 67 15.01 -2.96 16.22
N PRO A 68 15.37 -3.37 17.45
CA PRO A 68 16.38 -2.69 18.26
C PRO A 68 17.69 -2.51 17.49
N ASP A 69 18.40 -1.41 17.75
CA ASP A 69 19.73 -1.14 17.15
C ASP A 69 20.83 -1.95 17.85
N GLU A 70 20.62 -3.26 17.93
CA GLU A 70 21.52 -4.20 18.57
C GLU A 70 21.76 -5.41 17.67
N THR A 71 23.03 -5.80 17.54
CA THR A 71 23.39 -7.05 16.88
C THR A 71 22.84 -8.24 17.69
N PRO A 72 22.09 -9.17 17.07
CA PRO A 72 21.62 -10.40 17.71
C PRO A 72 22.77 -11.20 18.33
N ILE A 73 22.48 -11.91 19.42
CA ILE A 73 23.51 -12.62 20.20
C ILE A 73 24.16 -13.76 19.41
N GLU A 74 23.39 -14.38 18.50
CA GLU A 74 23.81 -15.43 17.58
C GLU A 74 24.91 -14.94 16.63
N ILE A 75 24.84 -13.66 16.23
CA ILE A 75 25.85 -13.01 15.41
C ILE A 75 27.02 -12.54 16.27
N LYS A 76 26.75 -11.95 17.46
CA LYS A 76 27.80 -11.50 18.40
C LYS A 76 28.73 -12.63 18.85
N GLN A 77 28.18 -13.82 19.10
CA GLN A 77 28.93 -14.97 19.61
C GLN A 77 29.66 -15.75 18.50
N ASN A 78 29.29 -15.56 17.23
CA ASN A 78 29.92 -16.25 16.12
C ASN A 78 31.04 -15.40 15.51
N SER A 79 32.29 -15.77 15.80
CA SER A 79 33.49 -15.06 15.31
C SER A 79 33.62 -15.02 13.78
N LYS A 80 32.94 -15.93 13.05
CA LYS A 80 32.90 -15.89 11.59
C LYS A 80 31.88 -14.90 11.05
N LEU A 81 30.79 -14.65 11.76
CA LEU A 81 29.71 -13.76 11.32
C LEU A 81 29.90 -12.32 11.81
N TYR A 82 30.36 -12.16 13.05
CA TYR A 82 30.46 -10.86 13.70
C TYR A 82 31.22 -9.79 12.88
N PRO A 83 32.39 -10.07 12.26
CA PRO A 83 33.12 -9.05 11.51
C PRO A 83 32.31 -8.43 10.36
N TYR A 84 31.45 -9.24 9.72
CA TYR A 84 30.66 -8.86 8.56
C TYR A 84 29.28 -8.29 8.92
N PHE A 85 28.68 -8.76 10.01
CA PHE A 85 27.29 -8.44 10.38
C PHE A 85 27.14 -7.61 11.66
N ARG A 86 28.23 -7.13 12.28
CA ARG A 86 28.18 -6.33 13.53
C ARG A 86 27.27 -5.10 13.49
N ASN A 87 26.95 -4.58 12.30
CA ASN A 87 26.05 -3.43 12.10
C ASN A 87 24.87 -3.77 11.17
N ALA A 88 24.56 -5.05 10.98
CA ALA A 88 23.47 -5.47 10.12
C ALA A 88 22.13 -5.12 10.77
N ARG A 89 21.50 -4.05 10.29
CA ARG A 89 20.10 -3.71 10.53
C ARG A 89 19.32 -4.52 9.48
N GLY A 90 18.34 -5.32 9.90
CA GLY A 90 17.74 -6.41 9.11
C GLY A 90 17.52 -6.15 7.62
N ALA A 91 17.62 -7.23 6.84
CA ALA A 91 17.40 -7.25 5.40
C ALA A 91 16.05 -6.62 5.02
N ILE A 92 16.08 -5.92 3.88
CA ILE A 92 15.14 -4.93 3.31
C ILE A 92 13.63 -5.27 3.33
N ASP A 93 13.21 -6.48 3.72
CA ASP A 93 11.80 -6.92 3.66
C ASP A 93 11.24 -7.44 5.02
N GLY A 94 12.01 -7.36 6.10
CA GLY A 94 11.58 -7.86 7.42
C GLY A 94 10.77 -6.86 8.23
N SER A 95 9.57 -6.47 7.80
CA SER A 95 8.62 -5.83 8.72
C SER A 95 8.25 -6.86 9.80
N HIS A 96 8.85 -6.75 11.00
CA HIS A 96 8.44 -7.57 12.14
C HIS A 96 7.07 -7.07 12.64
N PHE A 97 6.02 -7.81 12.30
CA PHE A 97 4.72 -7.62 12.96
C PHE A 97 4.78 -8.30 14.32
N HIS A 98 4.60 -7.51 15.38
CA HIS A 98 4.50 -8.05 16.73
C HIS A 98 3.19 -8.85 16.85
N ALA A 99 3.28 -10.18 16.69
CA ALA A 99 2.20 -11.10 17.02
C ALA A 99 2.21 -11.30 18.54
N TRP A 100 1.07 -11.03 19.16
CA TRP A 100 0.82 -11.29 20.58
C TRP A 100 0.40 -12.76 20.72
#